data_AF-A0A554KJD0-F1
#
_entry.id   AF-A0A554KJD0-F1
#
_cell.length_a   1.000
_cell.length_b   1.000
_cell.length_c   1.000
_cell.angle_alpha   90.00
_cell.angle_beta   90.00
_cell.angle_gamma   90.00
#
_symmetry.space_group_name_H-M   'P 1'
#
loop_
_entity.id
_entity.type
_entity.pdbx_description
1 polymer ?
#
loop_
_entity_poly.entity_id
_entity_poly.type
_entity_poly.pdbx_seq_one_letter_code
_entity_poly.pdbx_strand_id
1 'polypeptide(L)'
;MPRLSQGACASVSIPTVAFVAKDVIELIGIVVETYPNATFRVRIDSPQAKDHELLCHLAGRMRVNRVHILPGDRVRVEMTPYDLEKGRITYRFRSDQFPLQPGGAPQAPASDVPPAA
;
A
#
# COMPACT_ATOMS: atom_id res chain seq x y z
N MET A 1 2.19 57.62 19.73
CA MET A 1 1.77 56.70 18.67
C MET A 1 2.98 56.28 17.83
N PRO A 2 3.56 55.07 18.05
CA PRO A 2 4.56 54.48 17.17
C PRO A 2 3.96 53.33 16.33
N ARG A 3 4.14 53.40 15.00
CA ARG A 3 3.91 52.29 14.07
C ARG A 3 5.02 51.26 14.26
N LEU A 4 4.68 50.03 14.65
CA LEU A 4 5.58 48.89 14.46
C LEU A 4 5.15 48.09 13.24
N SER A 5 6.05 48.15 12.27
CA SER A 5 6.12 47.42 11.02
C SER A 5 6.85 46.10 11.28
N GLN A 6 6.34 45.04 10.64
CA GLN A 6 7.03 43.82 10.18
C GLN A 6 7.71 42.93 11.23
N GLY A 7 7.33 41.65 11.19
CA GLY A 7 8.01 40.59 11.94
C GLY A 7 7.53 39.24 11.44
N ALA A 8 8.11 38.84 10.31
CA ALA A 8 8.13 37.54 9.66
C ALA A 8 7.45 36.35 10.37
N CYS A 9 6.67 35.63 9.57
CA CYS A 9 6.45 34.20 9.67
C CYS A 9 7.78 33.48 9.96
N ALA A 10 8.00 33.09 11.21
CA ALA A 10 9.05 32.14 11.55
C ALA A 10 8.40 30.75 11.60
N SER A 11 8.66 29.99 10.56
CA SER A 11 8.46 28.55 10.41
C SER A 11 8.99 27.81 11.64
N VAL A 12 8.10 27.45 12.57
CA VAL A 12 8.44 26.45 13.58
C VAL A 12 8.19 25.08 12.96
N SER A 13 9.30 24.47 12.61
CA SER A 13 9.50 23.07 12.24
C SER A 13 8.55 22.11 12.95
N ILE A 14 7.63 21.54 12.20
CA ILE A 14 6.89 20.34 12.59
C ILE A 14 7.92 19.20 12.67
N PRO A 15 8.15 18.55 13.83
CA PRO A 15 8.80 17.25 13.81
C PRO A 15 7.82 16.27 13.17
N THR A 16 7.99 15.98 11.87
CA THR A 16 7.28 14.90 11.18
C THR A 16 7.88 13.56 11.58
N VAL A 17 7.66 13.17 12.83
CA VAL A 17 7.66 11.77 13.27
C VAL A 17 6.58 11.63 14.33
N ALA A 18 5.33 11.72 13.87
CA ALA A 18 4.20 11.25 14.66
C ALA A 18 4.32 9.72 14.74
N PHE A 19 4.94 9.25 15.81
CA PHE A 19 5.00 7.85 16.17
C PHE A 19 4.19 7.61 17.45
N VAL A 20 3.57 6.43 17.49
CA VAL A 20 2.87 5.78 18.61
C VAL A 20 1.38 6.07 18.81
N ALA A 21 0.56 5.19 18.23
CA ALA A 21 -0.54 4.55 18.95
C ALA A 21 -0.74 3.06 18.57
N LYS A 22 0.08 2.50 17.67
CA LYS A 22 0.13 1.06 17.37
C LYS A 22 1.36 0.81 16.50
N ASP A 23 2.43 0.31 17.10
CA ASP A 23 3.53 -0.29 16.35
C ASP A 23 2.95 -1.46 15.53
N VAL A 24 2.61 -1.20 14.28
CA VAL A 24 2.11 -2.21 13.34
C VAL A 24 3.04 -2.19 12.16
N ILE A 25 3.67 -3.33 11.92
CA ILE A 25 4.58 -3.56 10.81
C ILE A 25 3.75 -4.12 9.66
N GLU A 26 3.81 -3.45 8.53
CA GLU A 26 3.14 -3.86 7.30
C GLU A 26 4.13 -4.63 6.41
N LEU A 27 3.79 -5.86 6.06
CA LEU A 27 4.62 -6.76 5.26
C LEU A 27 3.82 -7.27 4.06
N ILE A 28 4.55 -7.67 3.03
CA ILE A 28 4.00 -8.30 1.84
C ILE A 28 4.38 -9.78 1.88
N GLY A 29 3.41 -10.64 1.59
CA GLY A 29 3.60 -12.07 1.57
C GLY A 29 2.75 -12.77 0.52
N ILE A 30 3.08 -14.04 0.29
CA ILE A 30 2.41 -14.93 -0.65
C ILE A 30 1.68 -16.00 0.18
N VAL A 31 0.42 -16.24 -0.14
CA VAL A 31 -0.38 -17.28 0.51
C VAL A 31 0.06 -18.65 -0.02
N VAL A 32 0.43 -19.56 0.87
CA VAL A 32 0.85 -20.93 0.50
C VAL A 32 -0.33 -21.89 0.64
N GLU A 33 -1.02 -21.85 1.79
CA GLU A 33 -2.13 -22.75 2.10
C GLU A 33 -3.28 -22.01 2.77
N THR A 34 -4.48 -22.55 2.59
CA THR A 34 -5.72 -22.00 3.14
C THR A 34 -6.39 -23.02 4.05
N TYR A 35 -6.71 -22.64 5.29
CA TYR A 35 -7.46 -23.49 6.22
C TYR A 35 -8.95 -23.14 6.23
N PRO A 36 -9.84 -24.10 6.56
CA PRO A 36 -11.28 -23.87 6.60
C PRO A 36 -11.73 -22.85 7.68
N ASN A 37 -10.87 -22.56 8.67
CA ASN A 37 -11.16 -21.59 9.75
C ASN A 37 -10.93 -20.12 9.36
N ALA A 38 -10.84 -19.81 8.06
CA ALA A 38 -10.41 -18.50 7.55
C ALA A 38 -9.03 -18.08 8.10
N THR A 39 -8.18 -19.07 8.32
CA THR A 39 -6.76 -18.90 8.65
C THR A 39 -5.93 -19.22 7.42
N PHE A 40 -4.91 -18.43 7.15
CA PHE A 40 -4.08 -18.54 5.96
C PHE A 40 -2.63 -18.70 6.37
N ARG A 41 -1.93 -19.63 5.74
CA ARG A 41 -0.47 -19.72 5.81
C ARG A 41 0.12 -18.78 4.79
N VAL A 42 0.81 -17.75 5.27
CA VAL A 42 1.44 -16.73 4.43
C VAL A 42 2.95 -16.80 4.62
N ARG A 43 3.70 -16.92 3.53
CA ARG A 43 5.14 -16.78 3.52
C ARG A 43 5.49 -15.33 3.23
N ILE A 44 6.31 -14.72 4.09
CA ILE A 44 6.74 -13.33 3.91
C ILE A 44 7.80 -13.26 2.80
N ASP A 45 7.66 -12.28 1.89
CA ASP A 45 8.60 -12.02 0.79
C ASP A 45 9.60 -10.88 1.12
N SER A 46 9.39 -10.20 2.25
CA SER A 46 10.20 -9.06 2.71
C SER A 46 11.58 -9.48 3.26
N PRO A 47 12.65 -8.73 2.97
CA PRO A 47 14.04 -9.06 3.34
C PRO A 47 14.34 -9.07 4.85
N GLN A 48 13.47 -8.53 5.71
CA GLN A 48 13.69 -8.42 7.15
C GLN A 48 13.27 -9.67 7.95
N ALA A 49 12.48 -10.56 7.35
CA ALA A 49 11.91 -11.74 8.00
C ALA A 49 11.87 -12.91 7.00
N LYS A 50 13.06 -13.32 6.54
CA LYS A 50 13.22 -14.35 5.51
C LYS A 50 12.72 -15.71 6.06
N ASP A 51 11.75 -16.30 5.37
CA ASP A 51 11.24 -17.66 5.60
C ASP A 51 10.40 -17.88 6.88
N HIS A 52 9.79 -16.82 7.44
CA HIS A 52 8.77 -17.01 8.46
C HIS A 52 7.40 -17.34 7.85
N GLU A 53 6.83 -18.45 8.31
CA GLU A 53 5.44 -18.80 8.04
C GLU A 53 4.53 -18.11 9.05
N LEU A 54 3.55 -17.36 8.54
CA LEU A 54 2.57 -16.68 9.36
C LEU A 54 1.24 -17.40 9.33
N LEU A 55 0.63 -17.54 10.51
CA LEU A 55 -0.77 -17.85 10.64
C LEU A 55 -1.56 -16.56 10.69
N CYS A 56 -2.21 -16.25 9.58
CA CYS A 56 -2.92 -15.00 9.42
C CYS A 56 -4.43 -15.18 9.43
N HIS A 57 -5.13 -14.25 10.06
CA HIS A 57 -6.59 -14.14 9.97
C HIS A 57 -7.00 -12.96 9.09
N LEU A 58 -8.16 -13.08 8.45
CA LEU A 58 -8.74 -11.99 7.67
C LEU A 58 -9.15 -10.83 8.58
N ALA A 59 -8.82 -9.60 8.17
CA ALA A 59 -9.42 -8.43 8.77
C ALA A 59 -10.95 -8.44 8.55
N GLY A 60 -11.71 -7.91 9.51
CA GLY A 60 -13.17 -7.86 9.42
C GLY A 60 -13.68 -7.16 8.15
N ARG A 61 -12.95 -6.15 7.67
CA ARG A 61 -13.21 -5.48 6.38
C ARG A 61 -13.26 -6.45 5.21
N MET A 62 -12.37 -7.44 5.16
CA MET A 62 -12.34 -8.44 4.08
C MET A 62 -13.58 -9.34 4.06
N ARG A 63 -14.13 -9.67 5.24
CA ARG A 63 -15.36 -10.47 5.36
C ARG A 63 -16.55 -9.73 4.78
N VAL A 64 -16.66 -8.43 5.03
CA VAL A 64 -17.73 -7.57 4.49
C VAL A 64 -17.60 -7.42 2.97
N ASN A 65 -16.38 -7.25 2.46
CA ASN A 65 -16.12 -7.13 1.03
C ASN A 65 -16.17 -8.46 0.26
N ARG A 66 -16.58 -9.57 0.89
CA ARG A 66 -16.66 -10.92 0.29
C ARG A 66 -15.38 -11.27 -0.47
N VAL A 67 -14.23 -11.02 0.16
CA VAL A 67 -12.93 -11.30 -0.44
C VAL A 67 -12.58 -12.77 -0.23
N HIS A 68 -12.41 -13.49 -1.34
CA HIS A 68 -11.88 -14.85 -1.35
C HIS A 68 -10.39 -14.78 -1.66
N ILE A 69 -9.59 -15.46 -0.86
CA ILE A 69 -8.14 -15.57 -1.03
C ILE A 69 -7.86 -16.99 -1.51
N LEU A 70 -7.12 -17.08 -2.61
CA LEU A 70 -6.64 -18.36 -3.14
C LEU A 70 -5.17 -18.55 -2.75
N PRO A 71 -4.68 -19.79 -2.64
CA PRO A 71 -3.25 -20.04 -2.52
C PRO A 71 -2.54 -19.50 -3.77
N GLY A 72 -1.40 -18.82 -3.57
CA GLY A 72 -0.66 -18.11 -4.61
C GLY A 72 -0.98 -16.62 -4.71
N ASP A 73 -2.02 -16.12 -4.05
CA ASP A 73 -2.32 -14.69 -4.03
C ASP A 73 -1.28 -13.89 -3.22
N ARG A 74 -0.96 -12.70 -3.72
CA ARG A 74 -0.16 -11.71 -2.98
C ARG A 74 -1.07 -10.91 -2.05
N VAL A 75 -0.71 -10.90 -0.78
CA VAL A 75 -1.49 -10.26 0.28
C VAL A 75 -0.61 -9.33 1.12
N ARG A 76 -1.24 -8.29 1.64
CA ARG A 76 -0.63 -7.39 2.62
C ARG A 76 -1.04 -7.82 4.02
N VAL A 77 -0.03 -8.11 4.83
CA VAL A 77 -0.18 -8.58 6.21
C VAL A 77 0.33 -7.51 7.15
N GLU A 78 -0.44 -7.24 8.19
CA GLU A 78 -0.08 -6.37 9.31
C GLU A 78 0.21 -7.24 10.53
N MET A 79 1.36 -7.06 11.17
CA MET A 79 1.70 -7.71 12.43
C MET A 79 2.13 -6.67 13.46
N THR A 80 1.92 -6.99 14.73
CA THR A 80 2.48 -6.20 15.83
C THR A 80 3.90 -6.72 16.08
N PRO A 81 4.91 -5.90 16.40
CA PRO A 81 6.29 -6.37 16.67
C PRO A 81 6.38 -7.38 17.82
N TYR A 82 5.32 -7.53 18.62
CA TYR A 82 5.23 -8.51 19.69
C TYR A 82 4.86 -9.92 19.20
N ASP A 83 4.16 -10.05 18.07
CA ASP A 83 3.66 -11.31 17.54
C ASP A 83 4.12 -11.50 16.09
N LEU A 84 5.29 -12.11 15.91
CA LEU A 84 5.90 -12.36 14.61
C LEU A 84 5.28 -13.57 13.88
N GLU A 85 4.51 -14.43 14.55
CA GLU A 85 3.87 -15.62 13.95
C GLU A 85 2.41 -15.38 13.53
N LYS A 86 1.79 -14.34 14.09
CA LYS A 86 0.37 -14.01 13.87
C LYS A 86 0.26 -12.72 13.10
N GLY A 87 -0.52 -12.76 12.02
CA GLY A 87 -0.73 -11.62 11.15
C GLY A 87 -2.21 -11.33 10.91
N ARG A 88 -2.48 -10.08 10.56
CA ARG A 88 -3.79 -9.61 10.08
C ARG A 88 -3.70 -9.30 8.60
N ILE A 89 -4.51 -9.96 7.78
CA ILE A 89 -4.57 -9.65 6.34
C ILE A 89 -5.50 -8.47 6.13
N THR A 90 -4.95 -7.35 5.66
CA THR A 90 -5.71 -6.11 5.41
C THR A 90 -6.09 -5.95 3.95
N TYR A 91 -5.22 -6.36 3.02
CA TYR A 91 -5.40 -6.08 1.59
C TYR A 91 -4.94 -7.22 0.70
N ARG A 92 -5.63 -7.41 -0.45
CA ARG A 92 -5.21 -8.26 -1.55
C ARG A 92 -4.90 -7.38 -2.76
N PHE A 93 -3.81 -7.64 -3.46
CA PHE A 93 -3.50 -6.87 -4.66
C PHE A 93 -4.42 -7.34 -5.79
N ARG A 94 -5.34 -6.47 -6.25
CA ARG A 94 -6.07 -6.67 -7.51
C ARG A 94 -5.27 -6.01 -8.62
N SER A 95 -4.98 -6.75 -9.68
CA SER A 95 -4.24 -6.25 -10.87
C SER A 95 -4.99 -5.17 -11.67
N ASP A 96 -6.24 -4.86 -11.28
CA ASP A 96 -7.21 -4.11 -12.09
C ASP A 96 -7.16 -2.59 -11.88
N GLN A 97 -6.40 -2.10 -10.89
CA GLN A 97 -6.21 -0.66 -10.65
C GLN A 97 -4.88 -0.16 -11.21
N PHE A 98 -4.63 -0.38 -12.50
CA PHE A 98 -3.90 0.63 -13.25
C PHE A 98 -4.98 1.49 -13.91
N PRO A 99 -5.15 2.78 -13.54
CA PRO A 99 -5.98 3.63 -14.35
C PRO A 99 -5.31 3.64 -15.73
N LEU A 100 -5.97 3.02 -16.71
CA LEU A 100 -5.70 3.31 -18.10
C LEU A 100 -5.79 4.82 -18.18
N GLN A 101 -4.65 5.48 -18.29
CA GLN A 101 -4.59 6.85 -18.77
C GLN A 101 -4.69 6.70 -20.28
N PRO A 102 -5.86 6.91 -20.92
CA PRO A 102 -5.87 7.29 -22.33
C PRO A 102 -5.38 8.74 -22.40
N GLY A 103 -4.12 8.96 -22.01
CA GLY A 103 -3.44 10.26 -22.03
C GLY A 103 -2.37 10.34 -23.12
N GLY A 104 -2.34 9.37 -24.02
CA GLY A 104 -1.46 9.34 -25.17
C GLY A 104 -2.25 9.18 -26.45
N ALA A 105 -3.13 10.13 -26.78
CA ALA A 105 -3.36 10.37 -28.20
C ALA A 105 -2.00 10.82 -28.76
N PRO A 106 -1.47 10.20 -29.82
CA PRO A 106 -0.26 10.71 -30.46
C PRO A 106 -0.55 12.16 -30.85
N GLN A 107 0.25 13.10 -30.34
CA GLN A 107 0.34 14.42 -30.96
C GLN A 107 0.69 14.14 -32.42
N ALA A 108 -0.29 14.35 -33.31
CA ALA A 108 -0.02 14.40 -34.72
C ALA A 108 1.15 15.38 -34.89
N PRO A 109 2.29 14.97 -35.46
CA PRO A 109 3.31 15.94 -35.78
C PRO A 109 2.68 16.91 -36.78
N ALA A 110 2.57 18.17 -36.36
CA ALA A 110 2.45 19.28 -37.28
C ALA A 110 3.74 19.29 -38.10
N SER A 111 3.72 18.68 -39.27
CA SER A 111 4.73 18.87 -40.30
C SER A 111 4.06 18.80 -41.67
N ASP A 112 3.75 19.99 -42.18
CA ASP A 112 4.04 20.39 -43.55
C ASP A 112 3.60 19.43 -44.66
N VAL A 113 2.38 19.61 -45.15
CA VAL A 113 2.15 19.48 -46.58
C VAL A 113 2.61 20.80 -47.23
N PRO A 114 3.63 20.78 -48.12
CA PRO A 114 4.18 22.00 -48.70
C PRO A 114 3.14 22.72 -49.57
N PRO A 115 3.20 24.07 -49.68
CA PRO A 115 2.42 24.79 -50.66
C PRO A 115 3.01 24.51 -52.04
N ALA A 116 2.40 23.60 -52.80
CA ALA A 116 2.78 23.33 -54.18
C ALA A 116 1.67 23.80 -55.12
N ALA A 117 1.93 24.96 -55.72
CA ALA A 117 1.45 25.50 -57.01
C ALA A 117 -0.05 25.75 -57.19
#